data_AF-A0A3C1L3D5-F1
#
_entry.id   AF-A0A3C1L3D5-F1
#
_cell.length_a   1.000
_cell.length_b   1.000
_cell.length_c   1.000
_cell.angle_alpha   90.00
_cell.angle_beta   90.00
_cell.angle_gamma   90.00
#
_symmetry.space_group_name_H-M   'P 1'
#
loop_
_entity.id
_entity.type
_entity.pdbx_description
1 polymer ?
#
loop_
_entity_poly.entity_id
_entity_poly.type
_entity_poly.pdbx_seq_one_letter_code
_entity_poly.pdbx_strand_id
1 'polypeptide(L)'
;AEALLAVGSLRAECNRLGLRDVQIVGNQARLGPIDLKFSEEMRLRRLSRDAIYKEEQQQVVVPLKRGSDPAVFLSAFLQQLVPPTD
;
A
#
# COMPACT_ATOMS: atom_id res chain seq x y z
N ALA A 1 -16.13 3.10 -16.30
CA ALA A 1 -15.23 1.92 -16.36
C ALA A 1 -13.88 2.16 -15.66
N GLU A 2 -13.41 3.40 -15.59
CA GLU A 2 -12.11 3.79 -15.00
C GLU A 2 -11.85 3.27 -13.58
N ALA A 3 -12.84 3.35 -12.69
CA ALA A 3 -12.72 2.83 -11.32
C ALA A 3 -12.43 1.31 -11.26
N LEU A 4 -12.99 0.52 -12.17
CA LEU A 4 -12.75 -0.92 -12.22
C LEU A 4 -11.33 -1.25 -12.72
N LEU A 5 -10.81 -0.43 -13.63
CA LEU A 5 -9.42 -0.55 -14.10
C LEU A 5 -8.45 -0.23 -12.96
N ALA A 6 -8.71 0.85 -12.20
CA ALA A 6 -7.88 1.22 -11.05
C ALA A 6 -7.85 0.11 -9.98
N VAL A 7 -9.00 -0.51 -9.69
CA VAL A 7 -9.05 -1.67 -8.78
C VAL A 7 -8.31 -2.88 -9.38
N GLY A 8 -8.38 -3.09 -10.69
CA GLY A 8 -7.61 -4.13 -11.39
C GLY A 8 -6.10 -3.94 -11.23
N SER A 9 -5.61 -2.71 -11.44
CA SER A 9 -4.20 -2.36 -11.20
C SER A 9 -3.79 -2.58 -9.75
N LEU A 10 -4.62 -2.15 -8.78
CA LEU A 10 -4.34 -2.38 -7.37
C LEU A 10 -4.25 -3.87 -7.05
N ARG A 11 -5.16 -4.70 -7.58
CA ARG A 11 -5.13 -6.15 -7.37
C ARG A 11 -3.86 -6.78 -7.92
N ALA A 12 -3.36 -6.32 -9.07
CA ALA A 12 -2.10 -6.81 -9.63
C ALA A 12 -0.92 -6.50 -8.68
N GLU A 13 -0.87 -5.29 -8.12
CA GLU A 13 0.15 -4.91 -7.14
C GLU A 13 0.03 -5.72 -5.84
N CYS A 14 -1.19 -5.91 -5.34
CA CYS A 14 -1.42 -6.75 -4.17
C CYS A 14 -0.91 -8.18 -4.40
N ASN A 15 -1.22 -8.77 -5.56
CA ASN A 15 -0.77 -10.11 -5.90
C ASN A 15 0.76 -10.21 -6.01
N ARG A 16 1.42 -9.21 -6.63
CA ARG A 16 2.88 -9.14 -6.76
C ARG A 16 3.58 -9.14 -5.39
N LEU A 17 3.00 -8.46 -4.41
CA LEU A 17 3.54 -8.32 -3.06
C LEU A 17 3.03 -9.38 -2.07
N GLY A 18 2.15 -10.29 -2.50
CA GLY A 18 1.54 -11.29 -1.64
C GLY A 18 0.53 -10.74 -0.62
N LEU A 19 0.07 -9.48 -0.79
CA LEU A 19 -0.97 -8.87 0.02
C LEU A 19 -2.29 -9.61 -0.18
N ARG A 20 -2.98 -9.93 0.92
CA ARG A 20 -4.25 -10.68 0.90
C ARG A 20 -5.44 -9.85 1.37
N ASP A 21 -5.17 -8.82 2.14
CA ASP A 21 -6.16 -7.98 2.76
C ASP A 21 -5.80 -6.51 2.61
N VAL A 22 -6.75 -5.75 2.08
CA VAL A 22 -6.66 -4.30 1.88
C VAL A 22 -7.96 -3.71 2.38
N GLN A 23 -7.89 -3.02 3.51
CA GLN A 23 -9.06 -2.44 4.16
C GLN A 23 -8.91 -0.93 4.25
N ILE A 24 -9.97 -0.20 3.93
CA ILE A 24 -10.05 1.24 4.15
C ILE A 24 -10.85 1.47 5.42
N VAL A 25 -10.21 2.06 6.43
CA VAL A 25 -10.82 2.37 7.73
C VAL A 25 -10.70 3.86 7.97
N GLY A 26 -11.83 4.57 7.83
CA GLY A 26 -11.85 6.03 7.93
C GLY A 26 -10.99 6.68 6.85
N ASN A 27 -9.92 7.37 7.24
CA ASN A 27 -8.95 8.01 6.36
C ASN A 27 -7.63 7.25 6.26
N GLN A 28 -7.61 5.96 6.59
CA GLN A 28 -6.41 5.12 6.51
C GLN A 28 -6.68 3.87 5.68
N ALA A 29 -5.65 3.37 5.02
CA ALA A 29 -5.65 2.02 4.46
C ALA A 29 -4.77 1.11 5.32
N ARG A 30 -5.25 -0.09 5.57
CA ARG A 30 -4.53 -1.19 6.23
C ARG A 30 -4.24 -2.25 5.18
N LEU A 31 -2.97 -2.61 5.05
CA LEU A 31 -2.45 -3.49 4.03
C LEU A 31 -1.73 -4.65 4.72
N GLY A 32 -2.13 -5.88 4.45
CA GLY A 32 -1.44 -7.05 4.97
C GLY A 32 -1.82 -8.37 4.29
N PRO A 33 -1.11 -9.46 4.59
CA PRO A 33 0.21 -9.46 5.23
C PRO A 33 1.28 -8.91 4.27
N ILE A 34 2.23 -8.14 4.79
CA ILE A 34 3.42 -7.67 4.08
C ILE A 34 4.61 -7.66 5.02
N ASP A 35 5.72 -8.23 4.57
CA ASP A 35 6.99 -8.21 5.28
C ASP A 35 7.92 -7.21 4.58
N LEU A 36 8.38 -6.20 5.31
CA LEU A 36 9.23 -5.16 4.79
C LEU A 36 10.67 -5.39 5.23
N LYS A 37 11.59 -5.35 4.25
CA LYS A 37 13.02 -5.25 4.55
C LYS A 37 13.30 -3.89 5.20
N PHE A 38 14.38 -3.80 5.97
CA PHE A 38 14.81 -2.54 6.60
C PHE A 38 14.91 -1.36 5.61
N SER A 39 15.39 -1.61 4.38
CA SER A 39 15.44 -0.58 3.32
C SER A 39 14.06 -0.08 2.87
N GLU A 40 13.07 -0.97 2.88
CA GLU A 40 11.68 -0.68 2.50
C GLU A 40 10.95 0.04 3.64
N GLU A 41 11.20 -0.32 4.90
CA GLU A 41 10.74 0.46 6.06
C GLU A 41 11.29 1.88 6.07
N MET A 42 12.57 2.05 5.75
CA MET A 42 13.16 3.38 5.59
C MET A 42 12.52 4.14 4.43
N ARG A 43 12.17 3.44 3.34
CA ARG A 43 11.43 4.04 2.22
C ARG A 43 10.01 4.42 2.61
N LEU A 44 9.31 3.59 3.38
CA LEU A 44 7.97 3.86 3.92
C LEU A 44 7.95 5.19 4.67
N ARG A 45 8.89 5.39 5.61
CA ARG A 45 8.99 6.62 6.40
C ARG A 45 9.28 7.87 5.54
N ARG A 46 9.97 7.71 4.40
CA ARG A 46 10.21 8.80 3.44
C ARG A 46 8.99 9.09 2.57
N LEU A 47 8.26 8.07 2.15
CA LEU A 47 7.07 8.20 1.29
C LEU A 47 5.87 8.74 2.06
N SER A 48 5.69 8.29 3.30
CA SER A 48 4.59 8.72 4.16
C SER A 48 5.06 8.74 5.61
N ARG A 49 5.27 9.95 6.12
CA ARG A 49 5.78 10.16 7.48
C ARG A 49 4.85 9.59 8.56
N ASP A 50 3.55 9.62 8.32
CA ASP A 50 2.52 9.17 9.27
C ASP A 50 2.11 7.71 9.04
N ALA A 51 2.79 6.99 8.12
CA ALA A 51 2.57 5.57 7.93
C ALA A 51 3.20 4.76 9.07
N ILE A 52 2.52 3.67 9.45
CA ILE A 52 2.92 2.80 10.54
C ILE A 52 3.10 1.40 9.98
N TYR A 53 4.29 0.84 10.16
CA TYR A 53 4.52 -0.60 9.97
C TYR A 53 4.38 -1.31 11.30
N LYS A 54 3.50 -2.31 11.34
CA LYS A 54 3.25 -3.21 12.47
C LYS A 54 3.87 -4.55 12.13
N GLU A 55 5.16 -4.70 12.40
CA GLU A 55 5.96 -5.89 12.03
C GLU A 55 5.34 -7.20 12.56
N GLU A 56 4.97 -7.25 13.83
CA GLU A 56 4.32 -8.44 14.43
C GLU A 56 3.01 -8.86 13.73
N GLN A 57 2.30 -7.90 13.14
CA GLN A 57 1.03 -8.14 12.42
C GLN A 57 1.25 -8.23 10.90
N GLN A 58 2.50 -8.06 10.44
CA GLN A 58 2.86 -7.91 9.03
C GLN A 58 1.93 -6.92 8.32
N GLN A 59 1.67 -5.77 8.95
CA GLN A 59 0.65 -4.83 8.50
C GLN A 59 1.23 -3.44 8.31
N VAL A 60 0.94 -2.83 7.17
CA VAL A 60 1.22 -1.42 6.91
C VAL A 60 -0.08 -0.63 7.00
N VAL A 61 -0.08 0.43 7.80
CA VAL A 61 -1.18 1.40 7.89
C VAL A 61 -0.71 2.71 7.27
N VAL A 62 -1.39 3.18 6.24
CA VAL A 62 -1.05 4.40 5.51
C VAL A 62 -2.21 5.39 5.51
N PRO A 63 -1.95 6.69 5.75
CA PRO A 63 -2.99 7.71 5.63
C PRO A 63 -3.40 7.87 4.16
N LEU A 64 -4.70 7.99 3.94
CA LEU A 64 -5.30 8.34 2.66
C LEU A 64 -5.66 9.82 2.66
N LYS A 65 -5.31 10.52 1.58
CA LYS A 65 -5.71 11.92 1.40
C LYS A 65 -7.21 11.99 1.09
N ARG A 66 -7.90 12.95 1.69
CA ARG A 66 -9.31 13.21 1.35
C ARG A 66 -9.44 13.58 -0.13
N GLY A 67 -10.40 12.96 -0.82
CA GLY A 67 -10.70 13.22 -2.23
C GLY A 67 -9.75 12.53 -3.22
N SER A 68 -8.76 11.75 -2.78
CA SER A 68 -8.00 10.88 -3.69
C SER A 68 -8.69 9.54 -3.90
N ASP A 69 -8.65 9.00 -5.12
CA ASP A 69 -9.03 7.61 -5.38
C ASP A 69 -8.05 6.67 -4.64
N PRO A 70 -8.53 5.85 -3.68
CA PRO A 70 -7.66 4.95 -2.93
C PRO A 70 -6.96 3.92 -3.80
N ALA A 71 -7.60 3.40 -4.84
CA ALA A 71 -7.02 2.36 -5.68
C ALA A 71 -5.83 2.91 -6.48
N VAL A 72 -5.99 4.11 -7.04
CA VAL A 72 -4.92 4.82 -7.76
C VAL A 72 -3.77 5.16 -6.82
N PHE A 73 -4.08 5.74 -5.66
CA PHE A 73 -3.07 6.10 -4.66
C PHE A 73 -2.29 4.88 -4.17
N LEU A 74 -2.98 3.82 -3.75
CA LEU A 74 -2.35 2.63 -3.18
C LEU A 74 -1.50 1.89 -4.21
N SER A 75 -1.93 1.81 -5.47
CA SER A 75 -1.13 1.18 -6.52
C SER A 75 0.21 1.91 -6.71
N ALA A 76 0.18 3.23 -6.88
CA ALA A 76 1.39 4.04 -7.03
C ALA A 76 2.27 4.00 -5.78
N PHE A 77 1.64 4.02 -4.60
CA PHE A 77 2.35 3.93 -3.32
C PHE A 77 3.08 2.59 -3.17
N LEU A 78 2.43 1.46 -3.47
CA LEU A 78 3.03 0.13 -3.38
C LEU A 78 4.19 -0.05 -4.36
N GLN A 79 4.06 0.47 -5.59
CA GLN A 79 5.16 0.48 -6.57
C GLN A 79 6.35 1.30 -6.10
N GLN A 80 6.12 2.45 -5.46
CA GLN A 80 7.22 3.23 -4.89
C GLN A 80 7.82 2.54 -3.67
N LEU A 81 7.00 1.97 -2.79
CA LEU A 81 7.45 1.31 -1.56
C LEU A 81 8.30 0.07 -1.87
N VAL A 82 7.83 -0.77 -2.78
CA VAL A 82 8.54 -1.96 -3.26
C VAL A 82 8.53 -1.95 -4.79
N PRO A 83 9.57 -1.34 -5.41
CA PRO A 83 9.70 -1.28 -6.85
C PRO A 83 9.60 -2.66 -7.50
N PRO A 84 8.91 -2.80 -8.64
CA PRO A 84 8.97 -4.03 -9.41
C PRO A 84 10.44 -4.31 -9.77
N THR A 85 10.83 -5.57 -9.68
CA THR A 85 12.13 -6.02 -10.20
C THR A 85 11.95 -6.12 -11.71
N ASP A 86 12.69 -5.30 -12.47
CA ASP A 86 12.77 -5.43 -13.94
C ASP A 86 13.23 -6.85 -14.34
#